data_AF-A0A1C6DKL8-F1
#
_entry.id   AF-A0A1C6DKL8-F1
#
_cell.length_a   1.000
_cell.length_b   1.000
_cell.length_c   1.000
_cell.angle_alpha   90.00
_cell.angle_beta   90.00
_cell.angle_gamma   90.00
#
_symmetry.space_group_name_H-M   'P 1'
#
loop_
_entity.id
_entity.type
_entity.pdbx_description
1 polymer ?
#
loop_
_entity_poly.entity_id
_entity_poly.type
_entity_poly.pdbx_seq_one_letter_code
_entity_poly.pdbx_strand_id
1 'polypeptide(L)'
;MKKELMIKSGVTTMEFIDGESFNMTLNFRYLYELRNKNKEQYDKYFSILENGTQDLFDSTSVLYTAYSCSCLMEGKEIMPYDEFLEKLQPNPNLISRTAAELIRPKKK
;
A
#
# COMPACT_ATOMS: atom_id res chain seq x y z
N MET A 1 -5.30 6.55 -23.71
CA MET A 1 -6.05 7.14 -22.59
C MET A 1 -5.21 7.03 -21.33
N LYS A 2 -4.73 8.15 -20.77
CA LYS A 2 -4.08 8.16 -19.46
C LYS A 2 -5.20 8.14 -18.41
N LYS A 3 -5.37 7.04 -17.67
CA LYS A 3 -6.18 7.04 -16.44
C LYS A 3 -5.46 7.97 -15.47
N GLU A 4 -5.99 9.19 -15.30
CA GLU A 4 -5.54 10.09 -14.25
C GLU A 4 -5.89 9.48 -12.90
N LEU A 5 -4.87 9.23 -12.10
CA LEU A 5 -4.99 8.75 -10.73
C LEU A 5 -5.67 9.86 -9.89
N MET A 6 -7.00 9.81 -9.77
CA MET A 6 -7.75 10.72 -8.93
C MET A 6 -7.54 10.37 -7.45
N ILE A 7 -6.48 10.91 -6.84
CA ILE A 7 -6.33 10.92 -5.38
C ILE A 7 -7.35 11.92 -4.81
N LYS A 8 -8.58 11.46 -4.53
CA LYS A 8 -9.51 12.08 -3.58
C LYS A 8 -9.25 11.43 -2.21
N SER A 9 -9.21 12.23 -1.14
CA SER A 9 -9.14 11.79 0.27
C SER A 9 -7.94 10.98 0.79
N GLY A 10 -6.76 11.01 0.13
CA GLY A 10 -5.59 10.25 0.62
C GLY A 10 -5.74 8.73 0.43
N VAL A 11 -6.68 8.33 -0.42
CA VAL A 11 -6.89 6.97 -0.90
C VAL A 11 -6.48 6.92 -2.37
N THR A 12 -5.75 5.88 -2.75
CA THR A 12 -5.33 5.59 -4.12
C THR A 12 -5.80 4.19 -4.48
N THR A 13 -6.10 3.94 -5.75
CA THR A 13 -6.57 2.65 -6.23
C THR A 13 -5.52 2.03 -7.17
N MET A 14 -5.31 0.73 -7.04
CA MET A 14 -4.54 -0.10 -7.98
C MET A 14 -5.40 -1.26 -8.47
N GLU A 15 -4.93 -1.93 -9.52
CA GLU A 15 -5.56 -3.14 -10.06
C GLU A 15 -4.63 -4.33 -9.76
N PHE A 16 -5.21 -5.47 -9.40
CA PHE A 16 -4.53 -6.77 -9.36
C PHE A 16 -4.33 -7.33 -10.78
N ILE A 17 -3.68 -8.49 -10.90
CA ILE A 17 -3.45 -9.17 -12.20
C ILE A 17 -4.76 -9.62 -12.88
N ASP A 18 -5.79 -9.91 -12.11
CA ASP A 18 -7.11 -10.32 -12.58
C ASP A 18 -8.00 -9.14 -12.99
N GLY A 19 -7.51 -7.90 -12.82
CA GLY A 19 -8.23 -6.66 -13.10
C GLY A 19 -9.10 -6.18 -11.94
N GLU A 20 -9.19 -6.90 -10.82
CA GLU A 20 -9.88 -6.44 -9.63
C GLU A 20 -9.17 -5.19 -9.08
N SER A 21 -9.93 -4.14 -8.78
CA SER A 21 -9.39 -2.91 -8.19
C SER A 21 -9.38 -2.99 -6.67
N PHE A 22 -8.28 -2.58 -6.06
CA PHE A 22 -8.15 -2.47 -4.61
C PHE A 22 -7.71 -1.07 -4.19
N ASN A 23 -8.19 -0.64 -3.02
CA ASN A 23 -7.84 0.64 -2.45
C ASN A 23 -6.56 0.53 -1.62
N MET A 24 -5.93 1.68 -1.42
CA MET A 24 -4.72 1.84 -0.64
C MET A 24 -4.74 3.18 0.05
N THR A 25 -4.37 3.22 1.33
CA THR A 25 -4.21 4.47 2.07
C THR A 25 -3.18 4.32 3.18
N LEU A 26 -2.43 5.38 3.47
CA LEU A 26 -1.55 5.45 4.65
C LEU A 26 -2.14 6.42 5.69
N ASN A 27 -3.47 6.36 5.87
CA ASN A 27 -4.16 7.18 6.85
C ASN A 27 -3.68 6.82 8.28
N PHE A 28 -3.35 7.84 9.08
CA PHE A 28 -2.76 7.66 10.40
C PHE A 28 -3.66 6.93 11.41
N ARG A 29 -5.00 7.04 11.30
CA ARG A 29 -5.92 6.31 12.18
C ARG A 29 -5.84 4.79 11.96
N TYR A 30 -5.71 4.37 10.70
CA TYR A 30 -5.63 2.95 10.34
C TYR A 30 -4.22 2.40 10.45
N LEU A 31 -3.18 3.22 10.27
CA LEU A 31 -1.81 2.85 10.65
C LEU A 31 -1.69 2.61 12.16
N TYR A 32 -2.31 3.46 12.99
CA TYR A 32 -2.37 3.25 14.44
C TYR A 32 -3.10 1.95 14.80
N GLU A 33 -4.19 1.64 14.09
CA GLU A 33 -4.91 0.38 14.29
C GLU A 33 -4.10 -0.84 13.85
N LEU A 34 -3.45 -0.76 12.69
CA LEU A 34 -2.56 -1.79 12.18
C LEU A 34 -1.42 -2.06 13.16
N ARG A 35 -0.81 -1.02 13.74
CA ARG A 35 0.21 -1.15 14.80
C ARG A 35 -0.27 -2.00 15.98
N ASN A 36 -1.54 -1.88 16.35
CA ASN A 36 -2.11 -2.62 17.48
C ASN A 36 -2.54 -4.05 17.10
N LYS A 37 -2.95 -4.29 15.84
CA LYS A 37 -3.39 -5.61 15.35
C LYS A 37 -2.25 -6.49 14.82
N ASN A 38 -1.30 -5.87 14.12
CA ASN A 38 -0.15 -6.51 13.51
C ASN A 38 1.07 -5.58 13.62
N LYS A 39 1.72 -5.63 14.78
CA LYS A 39 2.89 -4.81 15.08
C LYS A 39 4.06 -5.09 14.15
N GLU A 40 4.28 -6.35 13.76
CA GLU A 40 5.37 -6.75 12.87
C GLU A 40 5.28 -6.05 11.50
N GLN A 41 4.09 -6.07 10.89
CA GLN A 41 3.85 -5.39 9.62
C GLN A 41 4.08 -3.88 9.73
N TYR A 42 3.57 -3.27 10.81
CA TYR A 42 3.78 -1.85 11.06
C TYR A 42 5.26 -1.50 11.25
N ASP A 43 5.99 -2.28 12.05
CA ASP A 43 7.42 -2.04 12.31
C ASP A 43 8.25 -2.19 11.04
N LYS A 44 7.93 -3.16 10.18
CA LYS A 44 8.56 -3.31 8.86
C LYS A 44 8.35 -2.07 8.00
N TYR A 45 7.10 -1.60 7.89
CA TYR A 45 6.78 -0.37 7.18
C TYR A 45 7.52 0.85 7.77
N PHE A 46 7.55 0.97 9.09
CA PHE A 46 8.21 2.08 9.78
C PHE A 46 9.73 2.08 9.55
N SER A 47 10.37 0.90 9.58
CA SER A 47 11.79 0.75 9.22
C SER A 47 12.09 1.23 7.80
N ILE A 48 11.19 0.93 6.84
CA ILE A 48 11.32 1.41 5.45
C ILE A 48 11.17 2.94 5.38
N LEU A 49 10.31 3.54 6.20
CA LEU A 49 10.20 5.01 6.26
C LEU A 49 11.48 5.67 6.78
N GLU A 50 12.10 5.09 7.80
CA GLU A 50 13.32 5.63 8.41
C GLU A 50 14.55 5.44 7.51
N ASN A 51 14.68 4.27 6.89
CA ASN A 51 15.88 3.90 6.13
C ASN A 51 15.74 4.12 4.62
N GLY A 52 14.53 4.37 4.12
CA GLY A 52 14.21 4.38 2.70
C GLY A 52 14.07 2.95 2.13
N THR A 53 13.35 2.84 1.01
CA THR A 53 13.20 1.59 0.26
C THR A 53 14.55 1.15 -0.33
N GLN A 54 15.03 -0.04 0.03
CA GLN A 54 16.29 -0.62 -0.47
C GLN A 54 16.06 -1.53 -1.67
N ASP A 55 14.94 -2.25 -1.69
CA ASP A 55 14.61 -3.18 -2.77
C ASP A 55 13.13 -3.14 -3.19
N LEU A 56 12.76 -4.02 -4.11
CA LEU A 56 11.39 -4.13 -4.61
C LEU A 56 10.41 -4.65 -3.54
N PHE A 57 10.86 -5.52 -2.63
CA PHE A 57 10.02 -6.09 -1.58
C PHE A 57 9.73 -5.10 -0.46
N ASP A 58 10.58 -4.11 -0.24
CA ASP A 58 10.25 -2.94 0.58
C ASP A 58 9.09 -2.18 -0.04
N SER A 59 9.12 -1.96 -1.37
CA SER A 59 8.03 -1.29 -2.08
C SER A 59 6.73 -2.08 -1.98
N THR A 60 6.75 -3.42 -2.13
CA THR A 60 5.54 -4.23 -1.94
C THR A 60 5.06 -4.23 -0.48
N SER A 61 5.96 -4.15 0.50
CA SER A 61 5.61 -4.02 1.92
C SER A 61 4.89 -2.70 2.23
N VAL A 62 5.28 -1.62 1.55
CA VAL A 62 4.57 -0.33 1.62
C VAL A 62 3.18 -0.44 1.01
N LEU A 63 3.05 -1.04 -0.17
CA LEU A 63 1.74 -1.24 -0.81
C LEU A 63 0.84 -2.12 0.05
N TYR A 64 1.36 -3.22 0.61
CA TYR A 64 0.60 -4.12 1.46
C TYR A 64 0.12 -3.44 2.75
N THR A 65 0.96 -2.57 3.34
CA THR A 65 0.57 -1.74 4.47
C THR A 65 -0.56 -0.79 4.11
N ALA A 66 -0.48 -0.15 2.94
CA ALA A 66 -1.53 0.75 2.47
C ALA A 66 -2.84 0.03 2.14
N TYR A 67 -2.76 -1.17 1.55
CA TYR A 67 -3.89 -2.07 1.32
C TYR A 67 -4.54 -2.49 2.64
N SER A 68 -3.74 -2.95 3.62
CA SER A 68 -4.23 -3.38 4.94
C SER A 68 -4.97 -2.24 5.66
N CYS A 69 -4.43 -1.01 5.58
CA CYS A 69 -5.11 0.15 6.12
C CYS A 69 -6.45 0.44 5.41
N SER A 70 -6.54 0.20 4.11
CA SER A 70 -7.80 0.34 3.37
C SER A 70 -8.83 -0.73 3.75
N CYS A 71 -8.39 -1.98 3.99
CA CYS A 71 -9.27 -3.03 4.49
C CYS A 71 -9.81 -2.68 5.88
N LEU A 72 -8.95 -2.18 6.78
CA LEU A 72 -9.37 -1.70 8.10
C LEU A 72 -10.37 -0.53 7.99
N MET A 73 -10.15 0.38 7.04
CA MET A 73 -11.07 1.50 6.76
C MET A 73 -12.43 1.03 6.27
N GLU A 74 -12.47 -0.02 5.45
CA GLU A 74 -13.68 -0.55 4.84
C GLU A 74 -14.34 -1.66 5.66
N GLY A 75 -13.73 -2.06 6.79
CA GLY A 75 -14.20 -3.18 7.61
C GLY A 75 -14.05 -4.55 6.92
N LYS A 76 -13.10 -4.69 6.01
CA LYS A 76 -12.80 -5.92 5.26
C LYS A 76 -11.70 -6.74 5.94
N GLU A 77 -11.71 -8.04 5.66
CA GLU A 77 -10.61 -8.92 6.01
C GLU A 77 -9.35 -8.54 5.21
N ILE A 78 -8.19 -8.69 5.85
CA ILE A 78 -6.89 -8.42 5.24
C ILE A 78 -6.38 -9.76 4.71
N MET A 79 -6.19 -9.86 3.39
CA MET A 79 -5.59 -11.07 2.82
C MET A 79 -4.14 -11.24 3.30
N PRO A 80 -3.63 -12.47 3.44
CA PRO A 80 -2.23 -12.74 3.70
C PRO A 80 -1.27 -12.09 2.70
N TYR A 81 -0.04 -11.79 3.13
CA TYR A 81 0.94 -11.07 2.31
C TYR A 81 1.39 -11.86 1.07
N ASP A 82 1.55 -13.17 1.19
CA ASP A 82 1.84 -14.07 0.07
C ASP A 82 0.71 -14.05 -0.97
N GLU A 83 -0.55 -14.14 -0.54
CA GLU A 83 -1.70 -14.04 -1.44
C GLU A 83 -1.77 -12.65 -2.12
N PHE A 84 -1.45 -11.59 -1.38
CA PHE A 84 -1.33 -10.24 -1.94
C PHE A 84 -0.25 -10.18 -3.04
N LEU A 85 0.92 -10.80 -2.82
CA LEU A 85 2.00 -10.85 -3.82
C LEU A 85 1.62 -11.66 -5.05
N GLU A 86 0.89 -12.77 -4.90
CA GLU A 86 0.41 -13.58 -6.02
C GLU A 86 -0.55 -12.79 -6.92
N LYS A 87 -1.40 -11.94 -6.33
CA LYS A 87 -2.35 -11.10 -7.07
C LYS A 87 -1.75 -9.78 -7.56
N LEU A 88 -0.62 -9.33 -7.01
CA LEU A 88 -0.02 -8.05 -7.36
C LEU A 88 0.49 -8.04 -8.81
N GLN A 89 0.30 -6.92 -9.52
CA GLN A 89 0.80 -6.79 -10.88
C GLN A 89 2.33 -6.95 -10.93
N PRO A 90 2.90 -7.84 -11.77
CA PRO A 90 4.34 -8.08 -11.87
C PRO A 90 5.05 -6.98 -12.66
N ASN A 91 4.85 -5.72 -12.24
CA ASN A 91 5.42 -4.52 -12.83
C ASN A 91 6.23 -3.75 -11.78
N PRO A 92 7.55 -4.01 -11.68
CA PRO A 92 8.41 -3.39 -10.67
C PRO A 92 8.40 -1.86 -10.68
N ASN A 93 8.30 -1.26 -11.88
CA ASN A 93 8.26 0.19 -12.04
C ASN A 93 6.97 0.79 -11.47
N LEU A 94 5.82 0.13 -11.73
CA LEU A 94 4.55 0.54 -11.17
C LEU A 94 4.56 0.40 -9.65
N ILE A 95 5.02 -0.74 -9.12
CA ILE A 95 5.10 -1.00 -7.68
C ILE A 95 5.94 0.08 -6.97
N SER A 96 7.17 0.27 -7.44
CA SER A 96 8.12 1.21 -6.81
C SER A 96 7.59 2.65 -6.88
N ARG A 97 7.01 3.04 -8.02
CA ARG A 97 6.43 4.37 -8.20
C ARG A 97 5.24 4.59 -7.27
N THR A 98 4.30 3.66 -7.20
CA THR A 98 3.10 3.82 -6.37
C THR A 98 3.46 3.84 -4.88
N ALA A 99 4.41 3.00 -4.44
CA ALA A 99 4.92 3.04 -3.08
C ALA A 99 5.54 4.40 -2.74
N ALA A 100 6.35 4.96 -3.64
CA ALA A 100 6.94 6.28 -3.47
C ALA A 100 5.88 7.40 -3.42
N GLU A 101 4.86 7.35 -4.28
CA GLU A 101 3.74 8.32 -4.30
C GLU A 101 2.90 8.26 -3.01
N LEU A 102 2.76 7.08 -2.40
CA LEU A 102 2.07 6.90 -1.13
C LEU A 102 2.85 7.50 0.06
N ILE A 103 4.17 7.25 0.14
CA ILE A 103 5.00 7.75 1.24
C ILE A 103 5.28 9.25 1.11
N ARG A 104 5.51 9.71 -0.13
CA ARG A 104 5.89 11.10 -0.45
C ARG A 104 4.92 11.66 -1.48
N PRO A 105 3.66 11.94 -1.10
CA PRO A 105 2.72 12.55 -2.01
C PRO A 105 3.25 13.90 -2.47
N LYS A 106 3.40 14.07 -3.79
CA LYS A 106 3.76 15.38 -4.34
C LYS A 106 2.67 16.37 -3.96
N LYS A 107 3.04 17.55 -3.45
CA LYS A 107 2.10 18.66 -3.33
C LYS A 107 1.53 18.91 -4.74
N LYS A 108 0.21 18.81 -4.86
CA LYS A 108 -0.51 19.19 -6.07
C LYS A 108 -0.43 20.70 -6.26
#